data_AF-A0A7G3FGH6-F1
#
_entry.id   AF-A0A7G3FGH6-F1
#
_cell.length_a   1.000
_cell.length_b   1.000
_cell.length_c   1.000
_cell.angle_alpha   90.00
_cell.angle_beta   90.00
_cell.angle_gamma   90.00
#
_symmetry.space_group_name_H-M   'P 1'
#
loop_
_entity.id
_entity.type
_entity.pdbx_description
1 polymer ?
#
loop_
_entity_poly.entity_id
_entity_poly.type
_entity_poly.pdbx_seq_one_letter_code
_entity_poly.pdbx_strand_id
1 'polypeptide(L)'
;MKKLSNFILTIILGIILSLFLPWWAVMLAAFLSGAIVRLRNVAAFFVPFGAIALLWIVNAWMLSSANDYTLASKIAVLLPLEGNVVLLILVTGIIGGLAAGIAGLFGNQCRAIMANEND
;
A
#
# COMPACT_ATOMS: atom_id res chain seq x y z
N MET A 1 -9.91 -7.60 15.86
CA MET A 1 -9.50 -6.19 16.12
C MET A 1 -8.13 -5.84 15.56
N LYS A 2 -7.04 -6.57 15.88
CA LYS A 2 -5.67 -6.23 15.43
C LYS A 2 -5.52 -6.04 13.91
N LYS A 3 -6.15 -6.89 13.09
CA LYS A 3 -6.14 -6.76 11.61
C LYS A 3 -6.74 -5.43 11.15
N LEU A 4 -7.94 -5.09 11.64
CA LEU A 4 -8.62 -3.84 11.30
C LEU A 4 -7.84 -2.61 11.80
N SER A 5 -7.28 -2.69 13.01
CA SER A 5 -6.45 -1.62 13.56
C SER A 5 -5.18 -1.38 12.73
N ASN A 6 -4.46 -2.44 12.34
CA ASN A 6 -3.29 -2.31 11.47
C ASN A 6 -3.68 -1.78 10.08
N PHE A 7 -4.80 -2.23 9.51
CA PHE A 7 -5.32 -1.75 8.23
C PHE A 7 -5.57 -0.23 8.25
N ILE A 8 -6.34 0.24 9.23
CA ILE A 8 -6.67 1.67 9.40
C ILE A 8 -5.40 2.47 9.66
N LEU A 9 -4.51 1.98 10.53
CA LEU A 9 -3.24 2.64 10.82
C LEU A 9 -2.36 2.78 9.58
N THR A 10 -2.29 1.74 8.73
CA THR A 10 -1.54 1.77 7.48
C THR A 10 -2.10 2.81 6.52
N ILE A 11 -3.43 2.94 6.40
CA ILE A 11 -4.07 3.96 5.56
C ILE A 11 -3.76 5.36 6.07
N ILE A 12 -3.94 5.62 7.37
CA ILE A 12 -3.71 6.93 7.97
C ILE A 12 -2.25 7.35 7.79
N LEU A 13 -1.30 6.47 8.13
CA LEU A 13 0.12 6.73 7.92
C LEU A 13 0.46 6.90 6.44
N GLY A 14 -0.15 6.09 5.57
CA GLY A 14 0.04 6.16 4.13
C GLY A 14 -0.38 7.52 3.57
N ILE A 15 -1.53 8.04 3.97
CA ILE A 15 -2.00 9.38 3.58
C ILE A 15 -1.04 10.44 4.10
N ILE A 16 -0.77 10.47 5.41
CA ILE A 16 0.05 11.51 6.04
C ILE A 16 1.45 11.55 5.42
N LEU A 17 2.11 10.39 5.28
CA LEU A 17 3.46 10.33 4.74
C LEU A 17 3.49 10.69 3.25
N SER A 18 2.47 10.30 2.47
CA SER A 18 2.40 10.64 1.04
C SER A 18 2.22 12.14 0.76
N LEU A 19 1.85 12.95 1.78
CA LEU A 19 1.79 14.42 1.63
C LEU A 19 3.17 15.08 1.61
N PHE A 20 4.16 14.46 2.26
CA PHE A 20 5.50 15.04 2.43
C PHE A 20 6.59 14.28 1.68
N LEU A 21 6.36 13.00 1.41
CA LEU A 21 7.34 12.08 0.84
C LEU A 21 6.88 11.57 -0.54
N PRO A 22 7.81 11.15 -1.40
CA PRO A 22 7.47 10.50 -2.68
C PRO A 22 6.76 9.15 -2.49
N TRP A 23 6.39 8.51 -3.59
CA TRP A 23 5.60 7.27 -3.63
C TRP A 23 6.10 6.12 -2.73
N TRP A 24 7.40 6.03 -2.41
CA TRP A 24 7.95 5.00 -1.51
C TRP A 24 7.49 5.17 -0.05
N ALA A 25 6.87 6.30 0.30
CA ALA A 25 6.31 6.59 1.62
C ALA A 25 5.36 5.50 2.15
N VAL A 26 4.61 4.85 1.25
CA VAL A 26 3.69 3.77 1.63
C VAL A 26 4.38 2.55 2.20
N MET A 27 5.65 2.32 1.84
CA MET A 27 6.47 1.25 2.41
C MET A 27 6.80 1.57 3.87
N LEU A 28 7.14 2.83 4.18
CA LEU A 28 7.34 3.27 5.56
C LEU A 28 6.05 3.18 6.38
N ALA A 29 4.92 3.60 5.81
CA ALA A 29 3.62 3.50 6.48
C ALA A 29 3.30 2.05 6.88
N ALA A 30 3.48 1.11 5.96
CA ALA A 30 3.24 -0.31 6.20
C ALA A 30 4.26 -0.93 7.17
N PHE A 31 5.54 -0.56 7.06
CA PHE A 31 6.57 -1.02 8.00
C PHE A 31 6.25 -0.58 9.44
N LEU A 32 5.94 0.71 9.64
CA LEU A 32 5.59 1.26 10.94
C LEU A 32 4.31 0.62 11.50
N SER A 33 3.27 0.44 10.68
CA SER A 33 2.04 -0.20 11.15
C SER A 33 2.27 -1.66 11.57
N GLY A 34 3.09 -2.40 10.81
CA GLY A 34 3.49 -3.78 11.13
C GLY A 34 4.34 -3.87 12.39
N ALA A 35 5.24 -2.91 12.61
CA ALA A 35 6.05 -2.82 13.83
C ALA A 35 5.21 -2.46 15.07
N ILE A 36 4.19 -1.59 14.94
CA ILE A 36 3.34 -1.16 16.05
C ILE A 36 2.28 -2.23 16.40
N VAL A 37 1.61 -2.80 15.38
CA VAL A 37 0.52 -3.76 15.55
C VAL A 37 0.93 -5.11 14.97
N ARG A 38 1.38 -6.02 15.86
CA ARG A 38 1.84 -7.35 15.45
C ARG A 38 0.68 -8.16 14.89
N LEU A 39 0.86 -8.64 13.67
CA LEU A 39 -0.04 -9.58 13.01
C LEU A 39 0.63 -10.97 12.96
N ARG A 40 -0.17 -12.02 12.99
CA ARG A 40 0.33 -13.41 12.88
C ARG A 40 -0.02 -13.97 11.50
N ASN A 41 0.81 -14.91 11.05
CA ASN A 41 0.63 -15.65 9.81
C ASN A 41 0.59 -14.73 8.57
N VAL A 42 0.00 -15.21 7.48
CA VAL A 42 -0.16 -14.50 6.20
C VAL A 42 -0.85 -13.13 6.32
N ALA A 43 -1.57 -12.87 7.42
CA ALA A 43 -2.22 -11.58 7.64
C ALA A 43 -1.22 -10.41 7.74
N ALA A 44 0.02 -10.67 8.16
CA ALA A 44 1.07 -9.65 8.22
C ALA A 44 1.41 -9.06 6.85
N PHE A 45 1.19 -9.81 5.78
CA PHE A 45 1.36 -9.36 4.40
C PHE A 45 0.06 -8.78 3.82
N PHE A 46 -1.04 -9.56 3.89
CA PHE A 46 -2.28 -9.21 3.19
C PHE A 46 -3.00 -7.99 3.77
N VAL A 47 -2.81 -7.68 5.06
CA VAL A 47 -3.46 -6.52 5.68
C VAL A 47 -2.84 -5.21 5.19
N PRO A 48 -1.51 -4.98 5.29
CA PRO A 48 -0.87 -3.81 4.69
C PRO A 48 -1.01 -3.76 3.16
N PHE A 49 -0.94 -4.92 2.48
CA PHE A 49 -1.17 -5.02 1.04
C PHE A 49 -2.54 -4.45 0.66
N GLY A 50 -3.61 -4.94 1.30
CA GLY A 50 -4.96 -4.50 0.99
C GLY A 50 -5.18 -3.02 1.31
N ALA A 51 -4.57 -2.53 2.38
CA ALA A 51 -4.67 -1.14 2.80
C ALA A 51 -4.13 -0.18 1.72
N ILE A 52 -2.89 -0.41 1.26
CA ILE A 52 -2.25 0.46 0.27
C ILE A 52 -2.78 0.19 -1.15
N ALA A 53 -3.13 -1.05 -1.49
CA ALA A 53 -3.77 -1.34 -2.77
C ALA A 53 -5.09 -0.58 -2.92
N LEU A 54 -5.94 -0.59 -1.88
CA LEU A 54 -7.17 0.19 -1.87
C LEU A 54 -6.88 1.70 -1.96
N LEU A 55 -5.94 2.20 -1.15
CA LEU A 55 -5.53 3.60 -1.16
C LEU A 55 -5.12 4.06 -2.57
N TRP A 56 -4.26 3.31 -3.24
CA TRP A 56 -3.74 3.66 -4.56
C TRP A 56 -4.78 3.50 -5.66
N ILE A 57 -5.65 2.48 -5.60
CA ILE A 57 -6.77 2.34 -6.56
C ILE A 57 -7.69 3.56 -6.47
N VAL A 58 -8.10 3.92 -5.25
CA VAL A 58 -8.99 5.09 -5.03
C VAL A 58 -8.31 6.37 -5.48
N ASN A 59 -7.04 6.57 -5.12
CA ASN A 59 -6.27 7.75 -5.49
C ASN A 59 -6.08 7.88 -7.02
N ALA A 60 -5.67 6.79 -7.68
CA ALA A 60 -5.48 6.77 -9.13
C ALA A 60 -6.80 6.98 -9.87
N TRP A 61 -7.90 6.40 -9.37
CA TRP A 61 -9.24 6.62 -9.92
C TRP A 61 -9.68 8.08 -9.79
N MET A 62 -9.54 8.70 -8.61
CA MET A 62 -9.86 10.11 -8.38
C MET A 62 -9.05 11.05 -9.28
N LEU A 63 -7.75 10.80 -9.42
CA LEU A 63 -6.87 11.64 -10.24
C LEU A 63 -7.19 11.48 -11.74
N SER A 64 -7.55 10.27 -12.17
CA SER A 64 -7.87 9.99 -13.56
C SER A 64 -9.24 10.53 -13.96
N SER A 65 -10.25 10.40 -13.09
CA SER A 65 -11.62 10.87 -13.36
C SER A 65 -11.70 12.39 -13.46
N ALA A 66 -10.81 13.13 -12.79
CA ALA A 66 -10.75 14.59 -12.88
C ALA A 66 -10.40 15.14 -14.28
N ASN A 67 -9.89 14.31 -15.19
CA ASN A 67 -9.47 14.71 -16.54
C ASN A 67 -10.01 13.76 -17.63
N ASP A 68 -11.20 13.17 -17.38
CA ASP A 68 -11.84 12.19 -18.27
C ASP A 68 -10.90 11.05 -18.70
N TYR A 69 -9.99 10.64 -17.80
CA TYR A 69 -9.01 9.58 -18.00
C TYR A 69 -8.03 9.80 -19.17
N THR A 70 -7.94 11.01 -19.71
CA THR A 70 -7.13 11.33 -20.90
C THR A 70 -5.64 10.97 -20.72
N LEU A 71 -5.05 11.39 -19.59
CA LEU A 71 -3.64 11.09 -19.29
C LEU A 71 -3.43 9.61 -19.01
N ALA A 72 -4.34 8.99 -18.25
CA ALA A 72 -4.29 7.58 -17.92
C ALA A 72 -4.37 6.69 -19.18
N SER A 73 -5.18 7.08 -20.18
CA SER A 73 -5.26 6.39 -21.46
C SER A 73 -3.93 6.44 -22.22
N LYS A 74 -3.26 7.59 -22.26
CA LYS A 74 -1.93 7.72 -22.87
C LYS A 74 -0.89 6.84 -22.17
N ILE A 75 -0.88 6.83 -20.84
CA ILE A 75 0.01 5.96 -20.05
C ILE A 75 -0.30 4.48 -20.31
N ALA A 76 -1.58 4.11 -20.43
CA ALA A 76 -2.02 2.74 -20.72
C ALA A 76 -1.73 2.29 -22.17
N VAL A 77 -1.34 3.20 -23.08
CA VAL A 77 -0.79 2.84 -24.40
C VAL A 77 0.72 2.68 -24.33
N LEU A 78 1.41 3.52 -23.54
CA LEU A 78 2.85 3.42 -23.33
C LEU A 78 3.25 2.15 -22.57
N LEU A 79 2.48 1.82 -21.53
CA LEU A 79 2.48 0.49 -20.94
C LEU A 79 1.67 -0.40 -21.89
N PRO A 80 2.09 -1.64 -22.19
CA PRO A 80 1.42 -2.51 -23.15
C PRO A 80 0.08 -3.04 -22.59
N LEU A 81 -0.85 -2.13 -22.30
CA LEU A 81 -2.17 -2.34 -21.68
C LEU A 81 -3.29 -1.92 -22.65
N GLU A 82 -2.96 -1.65 -23.91
CA GLU A 82 -3.90 -1.36 -25.00
C GLU A 82 -4.84 -0.17 -24.70
N GLY A 83 -4.39 0.80 -23.92
CA GLY A 83 -5.20 1.96 -23.53
C GLY A 83 -6.24 1.67 -22.43
N ASN A 84 -6.24 0.46 -21.85
CA ASN A 84 -7.18 0.07 -20.80
C ASN A 84 -6.83 0.72 -19.46
N VAL A 85 -7.56 1.78 -19.13
CA VAL A 85 -7.34 2.58 -17.91
C VAL A 85 -7.69 1.82 -16.64
N VAL A 86 -8.72 0.97 -16.67
CA VAL A 86 -9.11 0.15 -15.50
C VAL A 86 -7.98 -0.81 -15.14
N LEU A 87 -7.39 -1.46 -16.16
CA LEU A 87 -6.24 -2.33 -15.98
C LEU A 87 -5.03 -1.57 -15.42
N LEU A 88 -4.77 -0.36 -15.92
CA LEU A 88 -3.70 0.50 -15.39
C LEU A 88 -3.89 0.83 -13.90
N ILE A 89 -5.10 1.18 -13.48
CA ILE A 89 -5.42 1.50 -12.08
C ILE A 89 -5.24 0.25 -11.20
N LEU A 90 -5.69 -0.92 -11.65
CA LEU A 90 -5.52 -2.17 -10.94
C LEU A 90 -4.04 -2.55 -10.78
N VAL A 91 -3.25 -2.46 -11.86
CA VAL A 91 -1.81 -2.72 -11.82
C VAL A 91 -1.12 -1.77 -10.87
N THR A 92 -1.46 -0.47 -10.90
CA THR A 92 -0.95 0.53 -9.96
C THR A 92 -1.24 0.11 -8.52
N GLY A 93 -2.49 -0.19 -8.20
CA GLY A 93 -2.90 -0.68 -6.89
C GLY A 93 -2.14 -1.92 -6.43
N ILE A 94 -1.96 -2.91 -7.31
CA ILE A 94 -1.23 -4.13 -7.01
C ILE A 94 0.24 -3.82 -6.71
N ILE A 95 0.90 -2.97 -7.49
CA ILE A 95 2.30 -2.58 -7.25
C ILE A 95 2.46 -1.92 -5.87
N GLY A 96 1.58 -0.96 -5.54
CA GLY A 96 1.60 -0.31 -4.23
C GLY A 96 1.30 -1.28 -3.09
N GLY A 97 0.31 -2.16 -3.28
CA GLY A 97 -0.03 -3.22 -2.35
C GLY A 97 1.14 -4.17 -2.10
N LEU A 98 1.82 -4.64 -3.15
CA LEU A 98 2.98 -5.53 -3.02
C LEU A 98 4.11 -4.85 -2.24
N ALA A 99 4.44 -3.60 -2.58
CA ALA A 99 5.46 -2.83 -1.86
C ALA A 99 5.13 -2.69 -0.37
N ALA A 100 3.87 -2.38 -0.05
CA ALA A 100 3.39 -2.26 1.32
C ALA A 100 3.33 -3.62 2.05
N GLY A 101 2.88 -4.68 1.39
CA GLY A 101 2.78 -6.02 1.98
C GLY A 101 4.15 -6.54 2.40
N ILE A 102 5.18 -6.37 1.55
CA ILE A 102 6.56 -6.76 1.87
C ILE A 102 7.10 -5.92 3.03
N ALA A 103 6.94 -4.59 2.98
CA ALA A 103 7.44 -3.69 4.03
C ALA A 103 6.74 -3.92 5.38
N GLY A 104 5.43 -4.17 5.37
CA GLY A 104 4.66 -4.47 6.57
C GLY A 104 5.00 -5.82 7.19
N LEU A 105 5.26 -6.84 6.36
CA LEU A 105 5.81 -8.11 6.83
C LEU A 105 7.17 -7.89 7.50
N PHE A 106 8.05 -7.10 6.87
CA PHE A 106 9.37 -6.79 7.42
C PHE A 106 9.27 -6.10 8.79
N GLY A 107 8.45 -5.05 8.93
CA GLY A 107 8.25 -4.37 10.22
C GLY A 107 7.69 -5.29 11.30
N ASN A 108 6.78 -6.18 10.94
CA ASN A 108 6.22 -7.18 11.85
C ASN A 108 7.27 -8.21 12.33
N GLN A 109 8.20 -8.61 11.45
CA GLN A 109 9.30 -9.53 11.80
C GLN A 109 10.37 -8.85 12.66
N CYS A 110 10.73 -7.59 12.38
CA CYS A 110 11.65 -6.83 13.23
C CYS A 110 11.15 -6.76 14.67
N ARG A 111 9.86 -6.47 14.86
CA ARG A 111 9.25 -6.51 16.19
C ARG A 111 9.32 -7.90 16.83
N ALA A 112 9.11 -8.96 16.06
CA ALA A 112 9.17 -10.32 16.57
C ALA A 112 10.55 -10.67 17.12
N ILE A 113 11.62 -10.26 16.44
CA ILE A 113 13.01 -10.47 16.86
C ILE A 113 13.30 -9.68 18.14
N MET A 114 13.01 -8.38 18.16
CA MET A 114 13.23 -7.52 19.33
C MET A 114 12.45 -7.96 20.57
N ALA A 115 11.30 -8.61 20.39
CA ALA A 115 10.53 -9.14 21.52
C ALA A 115 11.16 -10.40 22.13
N ASN A 116 11.82 -11.24 21.33
CA ASN A 116 12.46 -12.47 21.80
C ASN A 116 13.82 -12.22 22.47
N GLU A 117 14.50 -11.11 22.20
CA GLU A 117 15.76 -10.75 22.86
C GLU A 117 15.56 -10.27 24.32
N ASN A 118 14.33 -9.94 24.71
CA ASN A 118 14.00 -9.43 26.05
C ASN A 118 13.53 -10.52 27.03
N ASP A 119 13.47 -11.79 26.59
CA ASP A 119 13.13 -12.97 27.39
C ASP A 119 14.39 -13.78 27.74
#